data_AF-A0A442YZR1-F1
#
_entry.id   AF-A0A442YZR1-F1
#
_cell.length_a   1.000
_cell.length_b   1.000
_cell.length_c   1.000
_cell.angle_alpha   90.00
_cell.angle_beta   90.00
_cell.angle_gamma   90.00
#
_symmetry.space_group_name_H-M   'P 1'
#
loop_
_entity.id
_entity.type
_entity.pdbx_description
1 polymer ?
#
loop_
_entity_poly.entity_id
_entity_poly.type
_entity_poly.pdbx_seq_one_letter_code
_entity_poly.pdbx_strand_id
1 'polypeptide(L)'
;MSTRLRVFVSSTMKDLGDARRAVVSRLNALNLEPVNAERMHPDGGTSWEVLRAEIDSSHLFILISGEIYGWIPDSGPGAGEGRSVTHMEVMHAHSIGLPILPFFKRLTYDSPRDTADAKARDNFRREIADWGTGRFRQEFEWSDDLGRSVADSLLDLFQGSVLRELTARTRPQNLPSIALPKADFSHISIPAGFVGHDAVLFAGAGVSAPAGLPTAAVMIELFGARLSLGAGGDQLLARHRFADVAAALQLRFGRRELERTVVQAFDVVQGVVPTPGHLAAVSSFRHIVTTNYDDLFERAATEAGISHTVVHSNGVTRGDGTSLIIFQVDGSIASPGSLIITEDDAARTRTNGRYWDTIADAISDRPVVVVGHSLRDENARKVLTRRGNGKGLYLSLTPDPMDDIIRGRFGLLGCVGTANDFLLTFQKETRQTSAIST
;
A
#
# COMPACT_ATOMS: atom_id res chain seq x y z
N MET A 1 0.41 -15.05 6.86
CA MET A 1 -0.69 -14.21 6.35
C MET A 1 -0.16 -12.79 6.25
N SER A 2 -0.38 -12.11 5.13
CA SER A 2 0.03 -10.71 4.92
C SER A 2 -0.94 -9.78 5.65
N THR A 3 -0.60 -9.29 6.83
CA THR A 3 -1.46 -8.40 7.63
C THR A 3 -1.19 -6.94 7.25
N ARG A 4 -2.19 -6.25 6.69
CA ARG A 4 -2.11 -4.79 6.53
C ARG A 4 -2.07 -4.13 7.91
N LEU A 5 -1.35 -3.01 8.01
CA LEU A 5 -1.30 -2.25 9.25
C LEU A 5 -2.63 -1.53 9.47
N ARG A 6 -3.33 -1.96 10.52
CA ARG A 6 -4.65 -1.44 10.95
C ARG A 6 -4.51 -0.14 11.74
N VAL A 7 -5.30 0.87 11.39
CA VAL A 7 -5.31 2.20 12.02
C VAL A 7 -6.73 2.52 12.48
N PHE A 8 -6.94 2.60 13.80
CA PHE A 8 -8.23 3.01 14.36
C PHE A 8 -8.39 4.52 14.22
N VAL A 9 -9.48 4.97 13.59
CA VAL A 9 -9.79 6.40 13.46
C VAL A 9 -10.92 6.73 14.43
N SER A 10 -10.66 7.57 15.43
CA SER A 10 -11.64 8.03 16.40
C SER A 10 -11.95 9.51 16.19
N SER A 11 -13.24 9.86 16.12
CA SER A 11 -13.70 11.24 15.97
C SER A 11 -15.16 11.38 16.37
N THR A 12 -15.59 12.61 16.65
CA THR A 12 -17.02 12.93 16.74
C THR A 12 -17.65 12.96 15.34
N MET A 13 -18.90 12.52 15.22
CA MET A 13 -19.56 12.33 13.92
C MET A 13 -20.23 13.59 13.37
N LYS A 14 -20.80 14.43 14.24
CA LYS A 14 -21.68 15.53 13.82
C LYS A 14 -20.92 16.68 13.14
N ASP A 15 -19.65 16.86 13.46
CA ASP A 15 -18.85 18.03 13.07
C ASP A 15 -17.60 17.69 12.25
N LEU A 16 -17.18 16.41 12.22
CA LEU A 16 -15.93 15.97 11.58
C LEU A 16 -16.10 14.91 10.49
N GLY A 17 -17.32 14.72 9.96
CA GLY A 17 -17.56 13.71 8.91
C GLY A 17 -16.63 13.86 7.69
N ASP A 18 -16.40 15.09 7.22
CA ASP A 18 -15.53 15.36 6.06
C ASP A 18 -14.05 15.10 6.38
N ALA A 19 -13.60 15.55 7.56
CA ALA A 19 -12.25 15.36 8.07
C ALA A 19 -11.93 13.86 8.22
N ARG A 20 -12.88 13.09 8.77
CA ARG A 20 -12.78 11.64 8.90
C ARG A 20 -12.69 10.95 7.54
N ARG A 21 -13.52 11.34 6.55
CA ARG A 21 -13.43 10.78 5.18
C ARG A 21 -12.09 11.08 4.52
N ALA A 22 -11.54 12.27 4.70
CA ALA A 22 -10.22 12.64 4.18
C ALA A 22 -9.10 11.73 4.76
N VAL A 23 -9.12 11.51 6.08
CA VAL A 23 -8.18 10.60 6.76
C VAL A 23 -8.31 9.16 6.24
N VAL A 24 -9.54 8.63 6.17
CA VAL A 24 -9.79 7.27 5.66
C VAL A 24 -9.33 7.12 4.21
N SER A 25 -9.60 8.12 3.35
CA SER A 25 -9.13 8.13 1.97
C SER A 25 -7.61 8.05 1.90
N ARG A 26 -6.91 8.87 2.69
CA ARG A 26 -5.45 8.91 2.70
C ARG A 26 -4.82 7.62 3.25
N LEU A 27 -5.38 7.05 4.32
CA LEU A 27 -4.94 5.75 4.85
C LEU A 27 -5.03 4.64 3.81
N ASN A 28 -6.14 4.57 3.06
CA ASN A 28 -6.29 3.60 1.97
C ASN A 28 -5.27 3.84 0.85
N ALA A 29 -4.99 5.09 0.50
CA ALA A 29 -3.97 5.44 -0.51
C ALA A 29 -2.56 4.98 -0.09
N LEU A 30 -2.29 4.94 1.22
CA LEU A 30 -1.05 4.42 1.81
C LEU A 30 -1.06 2.89 2.03
N ASN A 31 -2.09 2.18 1.54
CA ASN A 31 -2.29 0.73 1.75
C ASN A 31 -2.38 0.33 3.24
N LEU A 32 -2.80 1.25 4.09
CA LEU A 32 -3.14 1.01 5.50
C LEU A 32 -4.63 0.68 5.62
N GLU A 33 -5.01 -0.10 6.63
CA GLU A 33 -6.39 -0.51 6.85
C GLU A 33 -7.07 0.41 7.89
N PRO A 34 -7.97 1.31 7.49
CA PRO A 34 -8.69 2.16 8.43
C PRO A 34 -9.83 1.41 9.12
N VAL A 35 -9.83 1.41 10.46
CA VAL A 35 -10.87 0.83 11.31
C VAL A 35 -11.81 1.93 11.80
N ASN A 36 -13.12 1.75 11.58
CA ASN A 36 -14.15 2.77 11.82
C ASN A 36 -15.40 2.18 12.48
N ALA A 37 -15.91 2.83 13.53
CA ALA A 37 -17.14 2.47 14.24
C ALA A 37 -18.37 2.34 13.34
N GLU A 38 -18.52 3.23 12.36
CA GLU A 38 -19.69 3.31 11.47
C GLU A 38 -19.84 2.14 10.50
N ARG A 39 -18.74 1.42 10.25
CA ARG A 39 -18.72 0.30 9.30
C ARG A 39 -18.77 -1.05 10.01
N MET A 40 -18.94 -1.04 11.33
CA MET A 40 -19.08 -2.26 12.14
C MET A 40 -20.44 -2.90 11.86
N HIS A 41 -20.44 -4.20 11.59
CA HIS A 41 -21.67 -4.98 11.45
C HIS A 41 -22.15 -5.46 12.82
N PRO A 42 -23.48 -5.59 13.02
CA PRO A 42 -24.01 -6.25 14.21
C PRO A 42 -23.49 -7.69 14.28
N ASP A 43 -22.83 -8.06 15.38
CA ASP A 43 -22.26 -9.40 15.62
C ASP A 43 -22.88 -10.10 16.85
N GLY A 44 -23.88 -9.47 17.48
CA GLY A 44 -24.54 -9.96 18.69
C GLY A 44 -23.87 -9.50 20.00
N GLY A 45 -22.70 -8.85 19.94
CA GLY A 45 -22.06 -8.20 21.07
C GLY A 45 -22.61 -6.80 21.36
N THR A 46 -22.26 -6.23 22.52
CA THR A 46 -22.60 -4.82 22.81
C THR A 46 -21.73 -3.88 21.97
N SER A 47 -22.24 -2.69 21.63
CA SER A 47 -21.49 -1.71 20.82
C SER A 47 -20.11 -1.38 21.40
N TRP A 48 -19.97 -1.39 22.72
CA TRP A 48 -18.70 -1.14 23.40
C TRP A 48 -17.72 -2.32 23.31
N GLU A 49 -18.20 -3.57 23.36
CA GLU A 49 -17.35 -4.76 23.21
C GLU A 49 -16.77 -4.85 21.80
N VAL A 50 -17.58 -4.57 20.78
CA VAL A 50 -17.12 -4.55 19.38
C VAL A 50 -16.08 -3.44 19.17
N LEU A 51 -16.35 -2.23 19.67
CA LEU A 51 -15.41 -1.10 19.60
C LEU A 51 -14.07 -1.44 20.26
N ARG A 52 -14.12 -2.07 21.45
CA ARG A 52 -12.92 -2.47 22.19
C ARG A 52 -12.07 -3.46 21.39
N ALA A 53 -12.68 -4.51 20.85
CA ALA A 53 -11.98 -5.53 20.06
C ALA A 53 -11.28 -4.95 18.81
N GLU A 54 -11.91 -3.96 18.19
CA GLU A 54 -11.38 -3.26 17.02
C GLU A 54 -10.21 -2.31 17.36
N ILE A 55 -10.25 -1.67 18.53
CA ILE A 55 -9.09 -0.92 19.06
C ILE A 55 -7.95 -1.88 19.41
N ASP A 56 -8.25 -3.00 20.08
CA ASP A 56 -7.27 -4.00 20.50
C ASP A 56 -6.53 -4.66 19.32
N SER A 57 -7.21 -4.82 18.18
CA SER A 57 -6.64 -5.38 16.95
C SER A 57 -5.98 -4.34 16.04
N SER A 58 -6.00 -3.06 16.40
CA SER A 58 -5.35 -1.98 15.67
C SER A 58 -3.89 -1.81 16.08
N HIS A 59 -3.07 -1.27 15.18
CA HIS A 59 -1.63 -1.03 15.39
C HIS A 59 -1.31 0.44 15.67
N LEU A 60 -2.23 1.34 15.31
CA LEU A 60 -2.14 2.77 15.52
C LEU A 60 -3.53 3.34 15.79
N PHE A 61 -3.58 4.40 16.58
CA PHE A 61 -4.80 5.14 16.88
C PHE A 61 -4.67 6.59 16.41
N ILE A 62 -5.60 7.06 15.60
CA ILE A 62 -5.73 8.46 15.20
C ILE A 62 -6.93 9.06 15.93
N LEU A 63 -6.68 10.10 16.72
CA LEU A 63 -7.72 10.90 17.35
C LEU A 63 -7.94 12.19 16.56
N ILE A 64 -9.17 12.45 16.14
CA ILE A 64 -9.58 13.73 15.55
C ILE A 64 -10.55 14.41 16.51
N SER A 65 -10.14 15.52 17.13
CA SER A 65 -10.98 16.30 18.04
C SER A 65 -11.50 17.57 17.36
N GLY A 66 -12.81 17.81 17.46
CA GLY A 66 -13.53 18.87 16.75
C GLY A 66 -14.16 19.89 17.68
N GLU A 67 -15.26 20.50 17.26
CA GLU A 67 -15.97 21.56 17.98
C GLU A 67 -16.83 21.05 19.15
N ILE A 68 -17.17 19.76 19.15
CA ILE A 68 -17.98 19.14 20.21
C ILE A 68 -17.20 18.07 20.97
N TYR A 69 -17.59 17.83 22.22
CA TYR A 69 -17.01 16.76 23.03
C TYR A 69 -17.54 15.37 22.65
N GLY A 70 -18.80 15.31 22.23
CA GLY A 70 -19.46 14.10 21.78
C GLY A 70 -20.50 13.57 22.77
N TRP A 71 -21.13 12.46 22.42
CA TRP A 71 -22.20 11.87 23.22
C TRP A 71 -21.65 11.14 24.45
N ILE A 72 -22.23 11.43 25.61
CA ILE A 72 -21.97 10.77 26.89
C ILE A 72 -23.05 9.70 27.09
N PRO A 73 -22.70 8.43 27.34
CA PRO A 73 -23.69 7.37 27.57
C PRO A 73 -24.54 7.62 28.82
N ASP A 74 -25.86 7.55 28.67
CA ASP A 74 -26.81 7.67 29.79
C ASP A 74 -27.01 6.34 30.55
N SER A 75 -26.61 5.22 29.94
CA SER A 75 -26.68 3.86 30.51
C SER A 75 -25.66 2.95 29.81
N GLY A 76 -25.26 1.85 30.48
CA GLY A 76 -24.25 0.92 29.97
C GLY A 76 -22.80 1.31 30.31
N PRO A 77 -21.78 0.76 29.61
CA PRO A 77 -20.38 1.07 29.87
C PRO A 77 -20.09 2.58 29.77
N GLY A 78 -19.43 3.14 30.80
CA GLY A 78 -19.11 4.57 30.88
C GLY A 78 -20.25 5.47 31.38
N ALA A 79 -21.43 4.93 31.65
CA ALA A 79 -22.54 5.71 32.20
C ALA A 79 -22.22 6.24 33.60
N GLY A 80 -22.47 7.53 33.83
CA GLY A 80 -22.16 8.22 35.08
C GLY A 80 -20.70 8.66 35.24
N GLU A 81 -19.81 8.31 34.30
CA GLU A 81 -18.41 8.76 34.32
C GLU A 81 -18.22 10.16 33.71
N GLY A 82 -19.25 10.71 33.04
CA GLY A 82 -19.18 12.02 32.38
C GLY A 82 -18.25 12.04 31.16
N ARG A 83 -17.92 10.88 30.59
CA ARG A 83 -17.01 10.72 29.46
C ARG A 83 -17.77 10.44 28.17
N SER A 84 -17.35 11.08 27.08
CA SER A 84 -17.90 10.76 25.75
C SER A 84 -17.33 9.44 25.24
N VAL A 85 -18.02 8.80 24.29
CA VAL A 85 -17.54 7.54 23.67
C VAL A 85 -16.12 7.72 23.10
N THR A 86 -15.86 8.82 22.39
CA THR A 86 -14.53 9.17 21.86
C THR A 86 -13.47 9.29 22.96
N HIS A 87 -13.82 9.88 24.11
CA HIS A 87 -12.91 9.93 25.26
C HIS A 87 -12.59 8.51 25.76
N MET A 88 -13.62 7.66 25.90
CA MET A 88 -13.46 6.28 26.35
C MET A 88 -12.57 5.46 25.40
N GLU A 89 -12.72 5.62 24.08
CA GLU A 89 -11.89 4.96 23.06
C GLU A 89 -10.41 5.30 23.24
N VAL A 90 -10.09 6.59 23.46
CA VAL A 90 -8.71 7.06 23.65
C VAL A 90 -8.12 6.53 24.95
N MET A 91 -8.91 6.50 26.04
CA MET A 91 -8.47 5.92 27.31
C MET A 91 -8.18 4.43 27.20
N HIS A 92 -9.01 3.69 26.47
CA HIS A 92 -8.78 2.28 26.21
C HIS A 92 -7.50 2.06 25.39
N ALA A 93 -7.34 2.79 24.26
CA ALA A 93 -6.13 2.75 23.43
C ALA A 93 -4.87 3.09 24.23
N HIS A 94 -4.95 4.07 25.14
CA HIS A 94 -3.85 4.44 26.03
C HIS A 94 -3.51 3.30 27.00
N SER A 95 -4.52 2.68 27.61
CA SER A 95 -4.34 1.60 28.60
C SER A 95 -3.63 0.37 28.04
N ILE A 96 -3.84 0.05 26.76
CA ILE A 96 -3.18 -1.06 26.06
C ILE A 96 -1.82 -0.66 25.44
N GLY A 97 -1.43 0.61 25.57
CA GLY A 97 -0.18 1.15 25.04
C GLY A 97 -0.17 1.21 23.50
N LEU A 98 -1.32 1.49 22.88
CA LEU A 98 -1.42 1.73 21.45
C LEU A 98 -0.87 3.14 21.15
N PRO A 99 -0.02 3.32 20.12
CA PRO A 99 0.42 4.67 19.74
C PRO A 99 -0.77 5.52 19.30
N ILE A 100 -0.88 6.73 19.87
CA ILE A 100 -2.00 7.66 19.63
C ILE A 100 -1.46 8.92 18.97
N LEU A 101 -2.02 9.27 17.82
CA LEU A 101 -1.74 10.50 17.07
C LEU A 101 -2.94 11.46 17.14
N PRO A 102 -2.86 12.52 17.97
CA PRO A 102 -3.94 13.48 18.11
C PRO A 102 -3.87 14.64 17.10
N PHE A 103 -4.99 14.88 16.43
CA PHE A 103 -5.21 15.99 15.50
C PHE A 103 -6.40 16.83 15.95
N PHE A 104 -6.19 18.11 16.19
CA PHE A 104 -7.21 19.01 16.73
C PHE A 104 -7.65 20.02 15.68
N LYS A 105 -8.96 20.09 15.42
CA LYS A 105 -9.52 21.15 14.60
C LYS A 105 -9.38 22.48 15.34
N ARG A 106 -8.84 23.49 14.65
CA ARG A 106 -8.78 24.85 15.16
C ARG A 106 -10.20 25.38 15.35
N LEU A 107 -10.52 25.79 16.57
CA LEU A 107 -11.83 26.34 16.90
C LEU A 107 -11.92 27.78 16.40
N THR A 108 -13.04 28.14 15.77
CA THR A 108 -13.29 29.50 15.31
C THR A 108 -13.65 30.40 16.49
N TYR A 109 -13.70 31.71 16.25
CA TYR A 109 -14.13 32.67 17.29
C TYR A 109 -15.57 32.39 17.76
N ASP A 110 -16.44 31.94 16.86
CA ASP A 110 -17.85 31.65 17.13
C ASP A 110 -18.10 30.29 17.78
N SER A 111 -17.06 29.45 17.91
CA SER A 111 -17.20 28.15 18.58
C SER A 111 -17.61 28.33 20.04
N PRO A 112 -18.65 27.61 20.53
CA PRO A 112 -19.06 27.69 21.93
C PRO A 112 -17.90 27.37 22.90
N ARG A 113 -17.78 28.18 23.96
CA ARG A 113 -16.77 28.02 25.03
C ARG A 113 -17.36 27.82 26.42
N ASP A 114 -18.58 28.33 26.66
CA ASP A 114 -19.16 28.36 28.01
C ASP A 114 -20.15 27.22 28.31
N THR A 115 -20.51 26.43 27.30
CA THR A 115 -21.40 25.27 27.47
C THR A 115 -20.70 24.13 28.22
N ALA A 116 -21.49 23.24 28.84
CA ALA A 116 -20.95 22.06 29.49
C ALA A 116 -20.15 21.17 28.52
N ASP A 117 -20.63 21.01 27.29
CA ASP A 117 -19.96 20.26 26.22
C ASP A 117 -18.63 20.93 25.82
N ALA A 118 -18.61 22.25 25.64
CA ALA A 118 -17.38 22.99 25.29
C ALA A 118 -16.32 22.87 26.39
N LYS A 119 -16.72 22.99 27.66
CA LYS A 119 -15.83 22.79 28.81
C LYS A 119 -15.28 21.37 28.85
N ALA A 120 -16.11 20.36 28.59
CA ALA A 120 -15.68 18.97 28.55
C ALA A 120 -14.72 18.70 27.39
N ARG A 121 -14.98 19.26 26.19
CA ARG A 121 -14.09 19.22 25.02
C ARG A 121 -12.73 19.82 25.36
N ASP A 122 -12.71 21.02 25.94
CA ASP A 122 -11.46 21.73 26.24
C ASP A 122 -10.68 21.06 27.37
N ASN A 123 -11.37 20.43 28.33
CA ASN A 123 -10.73 19.58 29.33
C ASN A 123 -10.06 18.36 28.67
N PHE A 124 -10.79 17.65 27.82
CA PHE A 124 -10.26 16.48 27.12
C PHE A 124 -9.08 16.82 26.19
N ARG A 125 -9.18 17.91 25.42
CA ARG A 125 -8.06 18.39 24.59
C ARG A 125 -6.83 18.73 25.42
N ARG A 126 -7.01 19.35 26.59
CA ARG A 126 -5.90 19.65 27.52
C ARG A 126 -5.29 18.38 28.11
N GLU A 127 -6.11 17.40 28.48
CA GLU A 127 -5.65 16.11 28.98
C GLU A 127 -4.78 15.38 27.95
N ILE A 128 -5.23 15.32 26.70
CA ILE A 128 -4.47 14.65 25.63
C ILE A 128 -3.22 15.43 25.23
N ALA A 129 -3.27 16.76 25.23
CA ALA A 129 -2.13 17.62 24.87
C ALA A 129 -1.26 18.05 26.06
N ASP A 130 -1.39 17.40 27.22
CA ASP A 130 -0.58 17.73 28.40
C ASP A 130 0.91 17.62 28.08
N TRP A 131 1.68 18.59 28.58
CA TRP A 131 3.10 18.75 28.26
C TRP A 131 3.99 17.66 28.88
N GLY A 132 3.62 17.13 30.05
CA GLY A 132 4.42 16.15 30.80
C GLY A 132 3.99 14.71 30.57
N THR A 133 2.68 14.46 30.40
CA THR A 133 2.11 13.10 30.36
C THR A 133 1.30 12.81 29.09
N GLY A 134 1.00 13.83 28.29
CA GLY A 134 0.15 13.75 27.10
C GLY A 134 0.85 13.29 25.83
N ARG A 135 0.38 13.78 24.69
CA ARG A 135 0.86 13.45 23.35
C ARG A 135 1.04 14.73 22.53
N PHE A 136 2.07 14.74 21.67
CA PHE A 136 2.23 15.83 20.71
C PHE A 136 1.06 15.80 19.72
N ARG A 137 0.34 16.92 19.68
CA ARG A 137 -0.83 17.21 18.86
C ARG A 137 -0.49 18.14 17.71
N GLN A 138 -1.12 17.88 16.56
CA GLN A 138 -1.11 18.77 15.41
C GLN A 138 -2.49 19.41 15.22
N GLU A 139 -2.51 20.67 14.81
CA GLU A 139 -3.75 21.38 14.54
C GLU A 139 -4.05 21.42 13.04
N PHE A 140 -5.33 21.41 12.68
CA PHE A 140 -5.79 21.55 11.30
C PHE A 140 -7.00 22.49 11.22
N GLU A 141 -7.20 23.12 10.07
CA GLU A 141 -8.36 23.97 9.81
C GLU A 141 -9.32 23.30 8.83
N TRP A 142 -8.78 22.71 7.75
CA TRP A 142 -9.56 22.08 6.69
C TRP A 142 -9.35 20.55 6.65
N SER A 143 -10.36 19.84 6.19
CA SER A 143 -10.36 18.37 6.09
C SER A 143 -9.22 17.83 5.21
N ASP A 144 -8.90 18.52 4.11
CA ASP A 144 -7.82 18.12 3.21
C ASP A 144 -6.44 18.26 3.87
N ASP A 145 -6.24 19.31 4.67
CA ASP A 145 -5.00 19.51 5.43
C ASP A 145 -4.79 18.44 6.50
N LEU A 146 -5.88 17.96 7.10
CA LEU A 146 -5.83 16.85 8.05
C LEU A 146 -5.34 15.56 7.37
N GLY A 147 -5.85 15.24 6.18
CA GLY A 147 -5.40 14.06 5.42
C GLY A 147 -3.88 14.09 5.21
N ARG A 148 -3.33 15.24 4.84
CA ARG A 148 -1.87 15.45 4.68
C ARG A 148 -1.12 15.27 5.99
N SER A 149 -1.57 15.98 7.02
CA SER A 149 -0.97 15.96 8.36
C SER A 149 -0.88 14.53 8.93
N VAL A 150 -1.91 13.72 8.67
CA VAL A 150 -1.91 12.30 9.03
C VAL A 150 -0.87 11.52 8.24
N ALA A 151 -0.76 11.71 6.92
CA ALA A 151 0.24 11.03 6.11
C ALA A 151 1.67 11.40 6.53
N ASP A 152 1.95 12.67 6.78
CA ASP A 152 3.26 13.13 7.22
C ASP A 152 3.62 12.55 8.60
N SER A 153 2.68 12.61 9.55
CA SER A 153 2.87 12.03 10.89
C SER A 153 3.10 10.52 10.83
N LEU A 154 2.42 9.81 9.92
CA LEU A 154 2.62 8.39 9.69
C LEU A 154 4.01 8.12 9.11
N LEU A 155 4.44 8.90 8.12
CA LEU A 155 5.76 8.78 7.53
C LEU A 155 6.86 9.08 8.54
N ASP A 156 6.72 10.11 9.36
CA ASP A 156 7.65 10.45 10.45
C ASP A 156 7.68 9.36 11.52
N LEU A 157 6.52 8.79 11.86
CA LEU A 157 6.42 7.67 12.79
C LEU A 157 7.13 6.45 12.20
N PHE A 158 6.87 6.09 10.94
CA PHE A 158 7.59 5.02 10.25
C PHE A 158 9.10 5.30 10.17
N GLN A 159 9.53 6.54 9.92
CA GLN A 159 10.95 6.90 9.90
C GLN A 159 11.59 6.86 11.31
N GLY A 160 10.83 7.18 12.36
CA GLY A 160 11.30 7.27 13.74
C GLY A 160 11.22 5.98 14.56
N SER A 161 10.26 5.08 14.29
CA SER A 161 9.96 3.90 15.10
C SER A 161 10.31 2.56 14.44
N VAL A 162 10.64 2.53 13.14
CA VAL A 162 11.02 1.30 12.42
C VAL A 162 12.25 0.59 13.01
N LEU A 163 13.11 1.30 13.76
CA LEU A 163 14.35 0.73 14.34
C LEU A 163 14.28 0.26 15.80
N ARG A 164 13.24 0.61 16.59
CA ARG A 164 13.22 0.30 18.04
C ARG A 164 12.14 -0.70 18.48
N GLU A 165 11.00 -0.78 17.80
CA GLU A 165 9.82 -1.43 18.40
C GLU A 165 9.40 -2.75 17.73
N LEU A 166 9.84 -3.00 16.49
CA LEU A 166 9.59 -4.25 15.77
C LEU A 166 10.29 -5.47 16.41
N THR A 167 11.29 -5.26 17.28
CA THR A 167 11.92 -6.29 18.11
C THR A 167 11.24 -6.56 19.46
N ALA A 168 10.25 -5.76 19.89
CA ALA A 168 9.73 -5.83 21.25
C ALA A 168 8.31 -6.40 21.39
N ARG A 169 7.54 -6.60 20.30
CA ARG A 169 6.18 -7.15 20.39
C ARG A 169 5.91 -8.22 19.34
N THR A 170 6.62 -9.33 19.42
CA THR A 170 6.09 -10.62 18.95
C THR A 170 5.08 -11.10 20.00
N ARG A 171 3.79 -10.79 19.83
CA ARG A 171 2.72 -11.44 20.58
C ARG A 171 1.94 -12.36 19.64
N PRO A 172 1.91 -13.68 19.88
CA PRO A 172 1.09 -14.59 19.09
C PRO A 172 -0.33 -14.58 19.66
N GLN A 173 -1.35 -14.44 18.81
CA GLN A 173 -2.71 -14.86 19.18
C GLN A 173 -3.44 -15.49 17.99
N ASN A 174 -3.76 -16.77 18.17
CA ASN A 174 -4.84 -17.48 17.50
C ASN A 174 -6.18 -16.90 17.99
N LEU A 175 -7.04 -16.42 17.08
CA LEU A 175 -8.50 -16.33 17.24
C LEU A 175 -9.15 -16.21 15.84
N PRO A 176 -10.39 -16.70 15.66
CA PRO A 176 -11.02 -16.86 14.35
C PRO A 176 -11.57 -15.52 13.82
N SER A 177 -11.30 -15.21 12.56
CA SER A 177 -11.77 -13.97 11.92
C SER A 177 -13.26 -14.05 11.56
N ILE A 178 -14.05 -13.08 12.01
CA ILE A 178 -15.39 -12.81 11.47
C ILE A 178 -15.22 -11.83 10.31
N ALA A 179 -15.62 -12.27 9.12
CA ALA A 179 -15.46 -11.53 7.88
C ALA A 179 -16.54 -10.46 7.72
N LEU A 180 -16.14 -9.19 7.59
CA LEU A 180 -16.90 -8.20 6.82
C LEU A 180 -17.02 -8.71 5.37
N PRO A 181 -18.07 -8.34 4.60
CA PRO A 181 -18.08 -8.61 3.17
C PRO A 181 -16.95 -7.80 2.55
N LYS A 182 -15.82 -8.49 2.39
CA LYS A 182 -14.78 -8.16 1.42
C LYS A 182 -15.50 -7.89 0.09
N ALA A 183 -14.96 -7.03 -0.76
CA ALA A 183 -15.15 -7.29 -2.18
C ALA A 183 -14.70 -8.75 -2.36
N ASP A 184 -15.65 -9.66 -2.56
CA ASP A 184 -15.40 -11.08 -2.40
C ASP A 184 -14.62 -11.56 -3.61
N PHE A 185 -13.30 -11.41 -3.53
CA PHE A 185 -12.36 -11.96 -4.49
C PHE A 185 -12.15 -13.47 -4.24
N SER A 186 -12.99 -14.15 -3.44
CA SER A 186 -12.93 -15.61 -3.26
C SER A 186 -13.06 -16.37 -4.58
N HIS A 187 -13.66 -15.73 -5.59
CA HIS A 187 -13.72 -16.23 -6.96
C HIS A 187 -13.38 -15.11 -7.96
N ILE A 188 -12.09 -14.95 -8.24
CA ILE A 188 -11.67 -14.18 -9.41
C ILE A 188 -11.87 -15.04 -10.66
N SER A 189 -12.79 -14.65 -11.53
CA SER A 189 -12.99 -15.33 -12.82
C SER A 189 -11.87 -14.94 -13.80
N ILE A 190 -10.93 -15.86 -14.02
CA ILE A 190 -9.88 -15.70 -15.02
C ILE A 190 -10.48 -16.03 -16.40
N PRO A 191 -10.41 -15.14 -17.40
CA PRO A 191 -10.93 -15.43 -18.73
C PRO A 191 -10.23 -16.64 -19.37
N ALA A 192 -10.90 -17.31 -20.32
CA ALA A 192 -10.32 -18.46 -21.01
C ALA A 192 -9.13 -18.05 -21.91
N GLY A 193 -8.14 -18.93 -22.00
CA GLY A 193 -6.95 -18.73 -22.85
C GLY A 193 -5.74 -18.14 -22.14
N PHE A 194 -5.72 -18.13 -20.80
CA PHE A 194 -4.56 -17.74 -20.00
C PHE A 194 -4.03 -18.95 -19.19
N VAL A 195 -4.88 -19.54 -18.34
CA VAL A 195 -4.53 -20.75 -17.59
C VAL A 195 -4.27 -21.91 -18.56
N GLY A 196 -3.14 -22.60 -18.38
CA GLY A 196 -2.72 -23.73 -19.24
C GLY A 196 -2.06 -23.35 -20.57
N HIS A 197 -1.86 -22.06 -20.87
CA HIS A 197 -1.37 -21.57 -22.17
C HIS A 197 0.05 -20.93 -22.13
N ASP A 198 0.92 -21.35 -21.19
CA ASP A 198 2.28 -20.79 -21.00
C ASP A 198 2.27 -19.25 -20.96
N ALA A 199 1.41 -18.69 -20.11
CA ALA A 199 1.28 -17.24 -19.98
C ALA A 199 2.57 -16.60 -19.43
N VAL A 200 2.76 -15.33 -19.76
CA VAL A 200 3.83 -14.47 -19.22
C VAL A 200 3.21 -13.55 -18.18
N LEU A 201 3.78 -13.55 -16.97
CA LEU A 201 3.39 -12.59 -15.94
C LEU A 201 4.13 -11.27 -16.18
N PHE A 202 3.41 -10.16 -16.21
CA PHE A 202 3.98 -8.83 -16.13
C PHE A 202 3.61 -8.18 -14.80
N ALA A 203 4.56 -8.15 -13.86
CA ALA A 203 4.35 -7.74 -12.47
C ALA A 203 4.90 -6.35 -12.17
N GLY A 204 4.11 -5.54 -11.47
CA GLY A 204 4.52 -4.26 -10.89
C GLY A 204 4.52 -4.23 -9.37
N ALA A 205 4.83 -3.06 -8.81
CA ALA A 205 5.07 -2.89 -7.37
C ALA A 205 3.85 -3.23 -6.51
N GLY A 206 2.64 -3.25 -7.09
CA GLY A 206 1.42 -3.71 -6.42
C GLY A 206 1.44 -5.17 -6.01
N VAL A 207 2.29 -6.02 -6.60
CA VAL A 207 2.51 -7.41 -6.16
C VAL A 207 3.32 -7.46 -4.86
N SER A 208 4.29 -6.55 -4.73
CA SER A 208 5.16 -6.40 -3.56
C SER A 208 4.56 -5.58 -2.42
N ALA A 209 3.53 -4.76 -2.70
CA ALA A 209 2.90 -3.89 -1.71
C ALA A 209 2.38 -4.61 -0.45
N PRO A 210 1.77 -5.81 -0.52
CA PRO A 210 1.39 -6.55 0.68
C PRO A 210 2.58 -7.04 1.52
N ALA A 211 3.78 -7.14 0.94
CA ALA A 211 5.02 -7.42 1.69
C ALA A 211 5.55 -6.21 2.46
N GLY A 212 4.88 -5.05 2.37
CA GLY A 212 5.30 -3.79 2.98
C GLY A 212 6.27 -2.98 2.13
N LEU A 213 6.51 -3.37 0.86
CA LEU A 213 7.39 -2.63 -0.03
C LEU A 213 6.67 -1.46 -0.72
N PRO A 214 7.37 -0.34 -0.98
CA PRO A 214 6.74 0.87 -1.49
C PRO A 214 6.30 0.70 -2.96
N THR A 215 5.14 1.28 -3.28
CA THR A 215 4.72 1.46 -4.69
C THR A 215 5.29 2.75 -5.27
N ALA A 216 5.18 2.94 -6.59
CA ALA A 216 5.59 4.19 -7.23
C ALA A 216 4.90 5.44 -6.62
N ALA A 217 3.65 5.31 -6.19
CA ALA A 217 2.93 6.40 -5.51
C ALA A 217 3.58 6.75 -4.17
N VAL A 218 3.91 5.74 -3.35
CA VAL A 218 4.63 5.93 -2.08
C VAL A 218 6.01 6.55 -2.31
N MET A 219 6.72 6.12 -3.36
CA MET A 219 8.03 6.66 -3.69
C MET A 219 7.98 8.13 -4.14
N ILE A 220 6.95 8.53 -4.89
CA ILE A 220 6.74 9.93 -5.29
C ILE A 220 6.61 10.82 -4.05
N GLU A 221 5.83 10.38 -3.06
CA GLU A 221 5.64 11.10 -1.79
C GLU A 221 6.97 11.20 -1.02
N LEU A 222 7.74 10.11 -0.93
CA LEU A 222 9.07 10.10 -0.29
C LEU A 222 10.04 11.09 -0.95
N PHE A 223 10.06 11.15 -2.29
CA PHE A 223 10.88 12.11 -3.02
C PHE A 223 10.39 13.55 -2.83
N GLY A 224 9.06 13.75 -2.81
CA GLY A 224 8.44 15.04 -2.54
C GLY A 224 8.82 15.61 -1.18
N ALA A 225 8.77 14.78 -0.13
CA ALA A 225 9.20 15.14 1.22
C ALA A 225 10.69 15.56 1.24
N ARG A 226 11.57 14.80 0.57
CA ARG A 226 13.00 15.14 0.46
C ARG A 226 13.27 16.42 -0.32
N LEU A 227 12.43 16.75 -1.29
CA LEU A 227 12.49 18.02 -2.01
C LEU A 227 11.98 19.22 -1.19
N SER A 228 11.45 18.98 0.03
CA SER A 228 10.84 20.02 0.87
C SER A 228 9.81 20.84 0.11
N LEU A 229 9.02 20.19 -0.76
CA LEU A 229 7.90 20.83 -1.43
C LEU A 229 6.91 21.22 -0.32
N GLY A 230 6.83 22.51 0.02
CA GLY A 230 6.01 23.02 1.11
C GLY A 230 4.50 22.84 0.88
N ALA A 231 3.67 23.65 1.55
CA ALA A 231 2.22 23.62 1.39
C ALA A 231 1.79 23.65 -0.10
N GLY A 232 1.15 22.58 -0.57
CA GLY A 232 0.77 22.38 -1.98
C GLY A 232 1.60 21.33 -2.74
N GLY A 233 2.63 20.74 -2.13
CA GLY A 233 3.47 19.67 -2.68
C GLY A 233 2.66 18.51 -3.28
N ASP A 234 1.62 18.03 -2.60
CA ASP A 234 0.82 16.88 -3.07
C ASP A 234 0.04 17.15 -4.35
N GLN A 235 -0.51 18.36 -4.52
CA GLN A 235 -1.19 18.73 -5.78
C GLN A 235 -0.19 18.90 -6.91
N LEU A 236 1.03 19.31 -6.60
CA LEU A 236 2.14 19.36 -7.55
C LEU A 236 2.54 17.92 -7.94
N LEU A 237 2.83 17.06 -6.96
CA LEU A 237 3.28 15.69 -7.14
C LEU A 237 2.23 14.81 -7.84
N ALA A 238 0.95 14.97 -7.53
CA ALA A 238 -0.14 14.23 -8.18
C ALA A 238 -0.25 14.52 -9.68
N ARG A 239 0.32 15.63 -10.16
CA ARG A 239 0.38 15.99 -11.58
C ARG A 239 1.65 15.52 -12.27
N HIS A 240 2.61 14.97 -11.53
CA HIS A 240 3.91 14.57 -12.06
C HIS A 240 4.08 13.05 -12.05
N ARG A 241 4.83 12.53 -13.04
CA ARG A 241 5.16 11.11 -13.08
C ARG A 241 6.32 10.84 -12.12
N PHE A 242 6.45 9.59 -11.68
CA PHE A 242 7.56 9.13 -10.85
C PHE A 242 8.93 9.59 -11.38
N ALA A 243 9.18 9.37 -12.68
CA ALA A 243 10.43 9.73 -13.34
C ALA A 243 10.72 11.25 -13.31
N ASP A 244 9.68 12.09 -13.35
CA ASP A 244 9.83 13.56 -13.33
C ASP A 244 10.23 14.04 -11.93
N VAL A 245 9.61 13.49 -10.89
CA VAL A 245 9.93 13.80 -9.48
C VAL A 245 11.32 13.26 -9.11
N ALA A 246 11.66 12.06 -9.58
CA ALA A 246 13.00 11.49 -9.42
C ALA A 246 14.07 12.36 -10.09
N ALA A 247 13.81 12.89 -11.28
CA ALA A 247 14.72 13.80 -11.98
C ALA A 247 14.94 15.09 -11.18
N ALA A 248 13.88 15.65 -10.57
CA ALA A 248 14.01 16.82 -9.70
C ALA A 248 14.90 16.53 -8.47
N LEU A 249 14.75 15.36 -7.84
CA LEU A 249 15.61 14.93 -6.73
C LEU A 249 17.07 14.77 -7.18
N GLN A 250 17.30 14.15 -8.34
CA GLN A 250 18.64 13.98 -8.92
C GLN A 250 19.29 15.32 -9.24
N LEU A 251 18.56 16.27 -9.81
CA LEU A 251 19.09 17.60 -10.12
C LEU A 251 19.50 18.36 -8.86
N ARG A 252 18.75 18.20 -7.76
CA ARG A 252 19.01 18.92 -6.51
C ARG A 252 20.11 18.27 -5.66
N PHE A 253 20.14 16.95 -5.56
CA PHE A 253 21.01 16.24 -4.61
C PHE A 253 22.04 15.30 -5.27
N GLY A 254 21.97 15.16 -6.61
CA GLY A 254 22.86 14.29 -7.38
C GLY A 254 22.40 12.84 -7.46
N ARG A 255 23.00 12.08 -8.38
CA ARG A 255 22.64 10.69 -8.69
C ARG A 255 22.80 9.75 -7.49
N ARG A 256 23.91 9.86 -6.76
CA ARG A 256 24.19 8.99 -5.60
C ARG A 256 23.12 9.12 -4.52
N GLU A 257 22.62 10.32 -4.30
CA GLU A 257 21.58 10.52 -3.28
C GLU A 257 20.21 10.03 -3.75
N LEU A 258 19.90 10.15 -5.05
CA LEU A 258 18.70 9.51 -5.62
C LEU A 258 18.74 7.99 -5.43
N GLU A 259 19.84 7.34 -5.82
CA GLU A 259 20.03 5.89 -5.65
C GLU A 259 19.93 5.49 -4.18
N ARG A 260 20.59 6.24 -3.29
CA ARG A 260 20.51 6.00 -1.84
C ARG A 260 19.07 6.14 -1.32
N THR A 261 18.34 7.15 -1.76
CA THR A 261 16.94 7.35 -1.37
C THR A 261 16.08 6.17 -1.80
N VAL A 262 16.29 5.67 -3.03
CA VAL A 262 15.60 4.47 -3.51
C VAL A 262 15.96 3.26 -2.67
N VAL A 263 17.25 2.94 -2.52
CA VAL A 263 17.68 1.77 -1.74
C VAL A 263 17.16 1.81 -0.30
N GLN A 264 17.21 2.98 0.36
CA GLN A 264 16.70 3.16 1.71
C GLN A 264 15.18 2.94 1.83
N ALA A 265 14.41 3.28 0.80
CA ALA A 265 12.97 3.04 0.80
C ALA A 265 12.61 1.54 0.76
N PHE A 266 13.54 0.69 0.31
CA PHE A 266 13.38 -0.77 0.28
C PHE A 266 14.14 -1.47 1.41
N ASP A 267 14.93 -0.73 2.20
CA ASP A 267 15.62 -1.20 3.41
C ASP A 267 14.64 -1.26 4.60
N VAL A 268 13.43 -1.77 4.36
CA VAL A 268 12.35 -1.89 5.34
C VAL A 268 12.58 -3.14 6.18
N VAL A 269 13.64 -3.11 7.00
CA VAL A 269 13.97 -4.09 8.05
C VAL A 269 14.28 -5.50 7.53
N GLN A 270 15.26 -6.15 8.16
CA GLN A 270 15.51 -7.57 7.99
C GLN A 270 14.21 -8.37 8.26
N GLY A 271 13.66 -9.02 7.24
CA GLY A 271 12.48 -9.89 7.40
C GLY A 271 11.35 -9.69 6.39
N VAL A 272 11.47 -8.78 5.41
CA VAL A 272 10.57 -8.83 4.24
C VAL A 272 10.70 -10.22 3.62
N VAL A 273 9.60 -10.97 3.51
CA VAL A 273 9.54 -12.30 2.88
C VAL A 273 8.61 -12.25 1.66
N PRO A 274 8.79 -13.14 0.68
CA PRO A 274 7.87 -13.21 -0.45
C PRO A 274 6.44 -13.47 0.01
N THR A 275 5.47 -12.79 -0.59
CA THR A 275 4.05 -13.04 -0.29
C THR A 275 3.59 -14.36 -0.91
N PRO A 276 2.45 -14.93 -0.46
CA PRO A 276 1.83 -16.09 -1.13
C PRO A 276 1.62 -15.86 -2.64
N GLY A 277 1.33 -14.62 -3.06
CA GLY A 277 1.25 -14.24 -4.47
C GLY A 277 2.57 -14.43 -5.22
N HIS A 278 3.73 -14.12 -4.63
CA HIS A 278 5.03 -14.37 -5.26
C HIS A 278 5.30 -15.87 -5.42
N LEU A 279 5.06 -16.65 -4.37
CA LEU A 279 5.20 -18.12 -4.41
C LEU A 279 4.26 -18.75 -5.46
N ALA A 280 3.03 -18.24 -5.56
CA ALA A 280 2.08 -18.64 -6.60
C ALA A 280 2.58 -18.28 -8.00
N ALA A 281 3.08 -17.06 -8.19
CA ALA A 281 3.62 -16.59 -9.47
C ALA A 281 4.77 -17.47 -9.97
N VAL A 282 5.82 -17.68 -9.17
CA VAL A 282 7.00 -18.45 -9.59
C VAL A 282 6.67 -19.92 -9.88
N SER A 283 5.60 -20.44 -9.29
CA SER A 283 5.12 -21.81 -9.50
C SER A 283 4.20 -21.95 -10.73
N SER A 284 3.70 -20.85 -11.30
CA SER A 284 2.66 -20.86 -12.34
C SER A 284 3.10 -20.26 -13.66
N PHE A 285 4.12 -19.42 -13.65
CA PHE A 285 4.64 -18.74 -14.83
C PHE A 285 6.07 -19.18 -15.09
N ARG A 286 6.39 -19.49 -16.36
CA ARG A 286 7.78 -19.77 -16.78
C ARG A 286 8.57 -18.51 -17.10
N HIS A 287 7.85 -17.41 -17.36
CA HIS A 287 8.41 -16.11 -17.69
C HIS A 287 7.72 -15.04 -16.84
N ILE A 288 8.51 -14.28 -16.10
CA ILE A 288 8.06 -13.13 -15.32
C ILE A 288 8.82 -11.91 -15.84
N VAL A 289 8.11 -10.89 -16.29
CA VAL A 289 8.65 -9.56 -16.55
C VAL A 289 8.27 -8.68 -15.38
N THR A 290 9.20 -7.91 -14.82
CA THR A 290 8.90 -7.02 -13.69
C THR A 290 9.64 -5.68 -13.79
N THR A 291 8.96 -4.64 -13.33
CA THR A 291 9.52 -3.30 -13.10
C THR A 291 9.88 -3.05 -11.63
N ASN A 292 9.75 -4.07 -10.78
CA ASN A 292 10.06 -3.96 -9.36
C ASN A 292 11.58 -3.92 -9.15
N TYR A 293 12.01 -3.11 -8.18
CA TYR A 293 13.42 -3.06 -7.79
C TYR A 293 13.82 -4.14 -6.79
N ASP A 294 12.84 -4.75 -6.10
CA ASP A 294 13.03 -5.78 -5.10
C ASP A 294 13.40 -7.15 -5.69
N ASP A 295 13.79 -8.08 -4.81
CA ASP A 295 14.22 -9.45 -5.16
C ASP A 295 13.19 -10.52 -4.74
N LEU A 296 11.91 -10.15 -4.56
CA LEU A 296 10.90 -11.05 -3.98
C LEU A 296 10.60 -12.27 -4.88
N PHE A 297 10.67 -12.13 -6.20
CA PHE A 297 10.46 -13.25 -7.11
C PHE A 297 11.62 -14.25 -7.08
N GLU A 298 12.85 -13.76 -7.03
CA GLU A 298 14.06 -14.57 -6.93
C GLU A 298 14.04 -15.39 -5.64
N ARG A 299 13.75 -14.73 -4.50
CA ARG A 299 13.66 -15.41 -3.22
C ARG A 299 12.48 -16.37 -3.16
N ALA A 300 11.33 -16.04 -3.76
CA ALA A 300 10.22 -16.96 -3.88
C ALA A 300 10.59 -18.21 -4.70
N ALA A 301 11.33 -18.04 -5.79
CA ALA A 301 11.80 -19.16 -6.61
C ALA A 301 12.77 -20.04 -5.83
N THR A 302 13.72 -19.44 -5.10
CA THR A 302 14.63 -20.18 -4.20
C THR A 302 13.87 -20.93 -3.11
N GLU A 303 12.90 -20.29 -2.45
CA GLU A 303 12.07 -20.92 -1.41
C GLU A 303 11.25 -22.09 -1.96
N ALA A 304 10.74 -21.97 -3.19
CA ALA A 304 10.00 -23.02 -3.87
C ALA A 304 10.89 -24.10 -4.51
N GLY A 305 12.21 -23.99 -4.43
CA GLY A 305 13.16 -24.91 -5.08
C GLY A 305 13.13 -24.85 -6.62
N ILE A 306 12.72 -23.73 -7.20
CA ILE A 306 12.59 -23.54 -8.64
C ILE A 306 13.87 -22.90 -9.19
N SER A 307 14.55 -23.62 -10.08
CA SER A 307 15.72 -23.09 -10.79
C SER A 307 15.33 -21.91 -11.66
N HIS A 308 16.05 -20.79 -11.53
CA HIS A 308 15.70 -19.57 -12.25
C HIS A 308 16.92 -18.85 -12.82
N THR A 309 16.64 -18.02 -13.83
CA THR A 309 17.58 -17.08 -14.44
C THR A 309 17.00 -15.68 -14.37
N VAL A 310 17.78 -14.71 -13.92
CA VAL A 310 17.41 -13.28 -13.88
C VAL A 310 18.15 -12.55 -15.01
N VAL A 311 17.41 -11.84 -15.85
CA VAL A 311 17.93 -11.06 -16.98
C VAL A 311 17.70 -9.58 -16.69
N HIS A 312 18.77 -8.83 -16.48
CA HIS A 312 18.74 -7.40 -16.21
C HIS A 312 18.80 -6.59 -17.52
N SER A 313 18.18 -5.41 -17.50
CA SER A 313 18.14 -4.51 -18.66
C SER A 313 19.49 -3.93 -19.11
N ASN A 314 20.50 -3.98 -18.24
CA ASN A 314 21.89 -3.69 -18.56
C ASN A 314 22.63 -4.84 -19.28
N GLY A 315 21.95 -5.96 -19.57
CA GLY A 315 22.50 -7.13 -20.25
C GLY A 315 23.18 -8.15 -19.34
N VAL A 316 23.23 -7.91 -18.03
CA VAL A 316 23.73 -8.90 -17.06
C VAL A 316 22.68 -9.99 -16.86
N THR A 317 23.12 -11.24 -16.84
CA THR A 317 22.30 -12.40 -16.50
C THR A 317 22.84 -13.09 -15.26
N ARG A 318 21.97 -13.51 -14.35
CA ARG A 318 22.31 -14.23 -13.11
C ARG A 318 21.54 -15.53 -13.00
N GLY A 319 22.20 -16.58 -12.52
CA GLY A 319 21.64 -17.93 -12.49
C GLY A 319 21.74 -18.62 -13.86
N ASP A 320 21.49 -19.93 -13.85
CA ASP A 320 21.54 -20.82 -15.01
C ASP A 320 20.30 -21.73 -15.10
N GLY A 321 19.30 -21.49 -14.25
CA GLY A 321 18.08 -22.28 -14.20
C GLY A 321 17.15 -21.99 -15.39
N THR A 322 16.58 -23.04 -15.97
CA THR A 322 15.72 -22.96 -17.16
C THR A 322 14.23 -23.13 -16.84
N SER A 323 13.87 -23.34 -15.57
CA SER A 323 12.46 -23.51 -15.17
C SER A 323 11.70 -22.19 -15.17
N LEU A 324 12.35 -21.11 -14.73
CA LEU A 324 11.80 -19.76 -14.64
C LEU A 324 12.81 -18.72 -15.16
N ILE A 325 12.35 -17.79 -15.99
CA ILE A 325 13.13 -16.62 -16.42
C ILE A 325 12.46 -15.35 -15.89
N ILE A 326 13.22 -14.54 -15.16
CA ILE A 326 12.78 -13.27 -14.57
C ILE A 326 13.48 -12.12 -15.31
N PHE A 327 12.72 -11.29 -16.01
CA PHE A 327 13.23 -10.09 -16.69
C PHE A 327 13.01 -8.86 -15.80
N GLN A 328 14.10 -8.28 -15.29
CA GLN A 328 14.07 -7.04 -14.50
C GLN A 328 14.29 -5.83 -15.41
N VAL A 329 13.19 -5.13 -15.69
CA VAL A 329 13.15 -4.02 -16.66
C VAL A 329 13.83 -2.79 -16.08
N ASP A 330 13.49 -2.40 -14.86
CA ASP A 330 13.95 -1.14 -14.25
C ASP A 330 15.17 -1.29 -13.33
N GLY A 331 15.85 -2.44 -13.39
CA GLY A 331 17.02 -2.73 -12.56
C GLY A 331 16.63 -3.26 -11.18
N SER A 332 17.58 -3.26 -10.24
CA SER A 332 17.38 -3.87 -8.92
C SER A 332 18.17 -3.14 -7.82
N ILE A 333 17.60 -3.06 -6.62
CA ILE A 333 18.29 -2.55 -5.43
C ILE A 333 19.48 -3.43 -5.02
N ALA A 334 19.49 -4.71 -5.40
CA ALA A 334 20.64 -5.59 -5.19
C ALA A 334 21.85 -5.17 -6.03
N SER A 335 21.68 -4.26 -6.99
CA SER A 335 22.75 -3.69 -7.80
C SER A 335 22.41 -2.23 -8.13
N PRO A 336 22.56 -1.30 -7.17
CA PRO A 336 22.02 0.05 -7.27
C PRO A 336 22.42 0.82 -8.54
N GLY A 337 23.60 0.55 -9.10
CA GLY A 337 24.04 1.15 -10.36
C GLY A 337 23.27 0.69 -11.61
N SER A 338 22.41 -0.33 -11.52
CA SER A 338 21.51 -0.75 -12.60
C SER A 338 20.13 -0.10 -12.53
N LEU A 339 19.82 0.65 -11.46
CA LEU A 339 18.51 1.25 -11.25
C LEU A 339 18.15 2.24 -12.36
N ILE A 340 16.96 2.07 -12.92
CA ILE A 340 16.33 2.98 -13.86
C ILE A 340 15.26 3.75 -13.10
N ILE A 341 15.52 5.03 -12.86
CA ILE A 341 14.71 5.84 -11.94
C ILE A 341 14.15 7.08 -12.67
N THR A 342 14.95 7.67 -13.54
CA THR A 342 14.61 8.87 -14.32
C THR A 342 14.29 8.53 -15.78
N GLU A 343 13.63 9.45 -16.50
CA GLU A 343 13.35 9.28 -17.92
C GLU A 343 14.65 9.17 -18.75
N ASP A 344 15.72 9.86 -18.35
CA ASP A 344 17.03 9.76 -19.00
C ASP A 344 17.63 8.35 -18.85
N ASP A 345 17.47 7.72 -17.69
CA ASP A 345 17.89 6.31 -17.48
C ASP A 345 17.10 5.38 -18.40
N ALA A 346 15.79 5.59 -18.45
CA ALA A 346 14.88 4.79 -19.23
C ALA A 346 15.19 4.94 -20.74
N ALA A 347 15.42 6.16 -21.21
CA ALA A 347 15.81 6.45 -22.59
C ALA A 347 17.12 5.76 -22.99
N ARG A 348 18.16 5.81 -22.14
CA ARG A 348 19.43 5.11 -22.38
C ARG A 348 19.25 3.59 -22.43
N THR A 349 18.44 3.03 -21.54
CA THR A 349 18.18 1.58 -21.53
C THR A 349 17.38 1.14 -22.75
N ARG A 350 16.49 2.00 -23.26
CA ARG A 350 15.71 1.71 -24.46
C ARG A 350 16.56 1.57 -25.72
N THR A 351 17.82 2.04 -25.76
CA THR A 351 18.72 1.82 -26.90
C THR A 351 19.36 0.42 -26.91
N ASN A 352 19.26 -0.35 -25.82
CA ASN A 352 19.74 -1.73 -25.76
C ASN A 352 18.79 -2.70 -26.50
N GLY A 353 18.83 -2.69 -27.84
CA GLY A 353 17.93 -3.49 -28.68
C GLY A 353 17.84 -4.96 -28.28
N ARG A 354 18.99 -5.60 -28.01
CA ARG A 354 19.09 -7.03 -27.68
C ARG A 354 18.26 -7.42 -26.45
N TYR A 355 18.28 -6.63 -25.39
CA TYR A 355 17.49 -6.92 -24.19
C TYR A 355 15.99 -6.89 -24.49
N TRP A 356 15.56 -5.87 -25.22
CA TRP A 356 14.16 -5.72 -25.63
C TRP A 356 13.71 -6.77 -26.63
N ASP A 357 14.61 -7.24 -27.49
CA ASP A 357 14.36 -8.36 -28.40
C ASP A 357 14.18 -9.66 -27.62
N THR A 358 15.02 -9.89 -26.60
CA THR A 358 14.91 -11.07 -25.73
C THR A 358 13.57 -11.11 -24.98
N ILE A 359 13.10 -9.98 -24.45
CA ILE A 359 11.77 -9.88 -23.84
C ILE A 359 10.68 -10.13 -24.88
N ALA A 360 10.79 -9.53 -26.07
CA ALA A 360 9.81 -9.70 -27.13
C ALA A 360 9.72 -11.16 -27.61
N ASP A 361 10.84 -11.88 -27.69
CA ASP A 361 10.89 -13.30 -28.03
C ASP A 361 10.31 -14.18 -26.92
N ALA A 362 10.59 -13.85 -25.66
CA ALA A 362 10.01 -14.53 -24.51
C ALA A 362 8.49 -14.33 -24.44
N ILE A 363 7.99 -13.16 -24.82
CA ILE A 363 6.55 -12.90 -24.91
C ILE A 363 5.94 -13.55 -26.16
N SER A 364 6.44 -13.22 -27.35
CA SER A 364 5.93 -13.71 -28.64
C SER A 364 4.39 -13.64 -28.69
N ASP A 365 3.73 -14.69 -29.15
CA ASP A 365 2.26 -14.82 -29.15
C ASP A 365 1.69 -15.42 -27.85
N ARG A 366 2.49 -15.55 -26.78
CA ARG A 366 2.01 -16.08 -25.49
C ARG A 366 1.00 -15.12 -24.85
N PRO A 367 0.04 -15.63 -24.06
CA PRO A 367 -0.83 -14.78 -23.28
C PRO A 367 -0.03 -13.95 -22.27
N VAL A 368 -0.38 -12.68 -22.08
CA VAL A 368 0.26 -11.78 -21.10
C VAL A 368 -0.73 -11.42 -20.00
N VAL A 369 -0.30 -11.52 -18.74
CA VAL A 369 -1.11 -11.18 -17.56
C VAL A 369 -0.42 -10.08 -16.78
N VAL A 370 -1.00 -8.87 -16.79
CA VAL A 370 -0.48 -7.70 -16.08
C VAL A 370 -1.08 -7.61 -14.68
N VAL A 371 -0.23 -7.62 -13.65
CA VAL A 371 -0.65 -7.66 -12.24
C VAL A 371 0.11 -6.61 -11.42
N GLY A 372 -0.61 -5.79 -10.65
CA GLY A 372 0.00 -4.83 -9.73
C GLY A 372 0.79 -3.71 -10.42
N HIS A 373 0.53 -3.45 -11.70
CA HIS A 373 1.24 -2.47 -12.51
C HIS A 373 0.28 -1.46 -13.13
N SER A 374 0.58 -0.15 -13.02
CA SER A 374 -0.31 0.92 -13.52
C SER A 374 -0.17 1.24 -15.01
N LEU A 375 0.88 0.70 -15.66
CA LEU A 375 1.25 0.92 -17.07
C LEU A 375 1.45 2.41 -17.44
N ARG A 376 1.78 3.22 -16.43
CA ARG A 376 2.05 4.66 -16.60
C ARG A 376 3.47 4.94 -17.08
N ASP A 377 4.40 4.05 -16.77
CA ASP A 377 5.80 4.13 -17.20
C ASP A 377 5.99 3.68 -18.67
N GLU A 378 6.95 4.29 -19.37
CA GLU A 378 7.17 4.09 -20.79
C GLU A 378 7.94 2.80 -21.12
N ASN A 379 8.83 2.32 -20.23
CA ASN A 379 9.48 1.03 -20.37
C ASN A 379 8.44 -0.10 -20.30
N ALA A 380 7.50 0.00 -19.35
CA ALA A 380 6.40 -0.95 -19.24
C ALA A 380 5.52 -0.99 -20.49
N ARG A 381 5.21 0.18 -21.06
CA ARG A 381 4.48 0.28 -22.33
C ARG A 381 5.26 -0.31 -23.49
N LYS A 382 6.58 -0.11 -23.53
CA LYS A 382 7.45 -0.70 -24.56
C LYS A 382 7.41 -2.23 -24.55
N VAL A 383 7.39 -2.87 -23.38
CA VAL A 383 7.18 -4.33 -23.26
C VAL A 383 5.90 -4.73 -23.99
N LEU A 384 4.79 -4.04 -23.72
CA LEU A 384 3.48 -4.38 -24.30
C LEU A 384 3.37 -4.02 -25.78
N THR A 385 4.03 -2.97 -26.27
CA THR A 385 4.00 -2.61 -27.70
C THR A 385 4.77 -3.62 -28.56
N ARG A 386 5.74 -4.36 -27.99
CA ARG A 386 6.51 -5.39 -28.71
C ARG A 386 5.95 -6.79 -28.55
N ARG A 387 4.83 -6.97 -27.85
CA ARG A 387 4.16 -8.28 -27.74
C ARG A 387 3.56 -8.69 -29.09
N GLY A 388 3.44 -10.00 -29.32
CA GLY A 388 2.71 -10.56 -30.45
C GLY A 388 1.19 -10.46 -30.29
N ASN A 389 0.45 -11.31 -30.98
CA ASN A 389 -1.02 -11.30 -31.02
C ASN A 389 -1.66 -12.08 -29.86
N GLY A 390 -0.86 -12.51 -28.88
CA GLY A 390 -1.33 -13.23 -27.70
C GLY A 390 -2.37 -12.45 -26.89
N LYS A 391 -3.30 -13.18 -26.26
CA LYS A 391 -4.32 -12.59 -25.39
C LYS A 391 -3.67 -11.78 -24.26
N GLY A 392 -4.27 -10.66 -23.89
CA GLY A 392 -3.80 -9.82 -22.80
C GLY A 392 -4.82 -9.71 -21.68
N LEU A 393 -4.39 -9.77 -20.43
CA LEU A 393 -5.20 -9.55 -19.24
C LEU A 393 -4.57 -8.45 -18.39
N TYR A 394 -5.38 -7.54 -17.87
CA TYR A 394 -4.97 -6.47 -16.98
C TYR A 394 -5.79 -6.54 -15.69
N LEU A 395 -5.10 -6.74 -14.57
CA LEU A 395 -5.71 -6.77 -13.24
C LEU A 395 -5.67 -5.39 -12.61
N SER A 396 -6.84 -4.83 -12.32
CA SER A 396 -7.00 -3.63 -11.50
C SER A 396 -7.57 -3.98 -10.13
N LEU A 397 -7.21 -3.20 -9.10
CA LEU A 397 -7.75 -3.41 -7.76
C LEU A 397 -9.24 -3.06 -7.69
N THR A 398 -9.63 -2.02 -8.44
CA THR A 398 -10.98 -1.52 -8.56
C THR A 398 -11.25 -1.15 -10.02
N PRO A 399 -12.51 -1.10 -10.46
CA PRO A 399 -12.85 -0.52 -11.75
C PRO A 399 -12.40 0.95 -11.81
N ASP A 400 -11.56 1.31 -12.78
CA ASP A 400 -11.12 2.68 -13.05
C ASP A 400 -11.32 2.97 -14.56
N PRO A 401 -12.14 3.97 -14.94
CA PRO A 401 -12.32 4.35 -16.34
C PRO A 401 -11.01 4.72 -17.07
N MET A 402 -9.99 5.17 -16.35
CA MET A 402 -8.68 5.43 -16.94
C MET A 402 -7.94 4.14 -17.29
N ASP A 403 -8.11 3.09 -16.48
CA ASP A 403 -7.57 1.77 -16.79
C ASP A 403 -8.22 1.18 -18.04
N ASP A 404 -9.50 1.48 -18.31
CA ASP A 404 -10.18 1.07 -19.55
C ASP A 404 -9.52 1.63 -20.81
N ILE A 405 -9.12 2.91 -20.77
CA ILE A 405 -8.41 3.56 -21.88
C ILE A 405 -7.02 2.95 -22.05
N ILE A 406 -6.28 2.80 -20.94
CA ILE A 406 -4.91 2.28 -20.97
C ILE A 406 -4.91 0.83 -21.47
N ARG A 407 -5.77 -0.03 -20.92
CA ARG A 407 -5.85 -1.44 -21.30
C ARG A 407 -6.37 -1.60 -22.73
N GLY A 408 -7.30 -0.74 -23.17
CA GLY A 408 -7.81 -0.70 -24.54
C GLY A 408 -6.72 -0.42 -25.57
N ARG A 409 -5.79 0.50 -25.28
CA ARG A 409 -4.63 0.80 -26.15
C ARG A 409 -3.77 -0.43 -26.45
N PHE A 410 -3.71 -1.37 -25.51
CA PHE A 410 -2.90 -2.58 -25.64
C PHE A 410 -3.75 -3.83 -25.92
N GLY A 411 -5.06 -3.72 -26.10
CA GLY A 411 -5.95 -4.87 -26.32
C GLY A 411 -5.99 -5.85 -25.14
N LEU A 412 -5.96 -5.34 -23.91
CA LEU A 412 -6.02 -6.17 -22.70
C LEU A 412 -7.46 -6.25 -22.16
N LEU A 413 -7.90 -7.47 -21.85
CA LEU A 413 -9.11 -7.74 -21.11
C LEU A 413 -8.95 -7.24 -19.67
N GLY A 414 -10.02 -6.69 -19.09
CA GLY A 414 -10.02 -6.24 -17.70
C GLY A 414 -10.37 -7.39 -16.75
N CYS A 415 -9.70 -7.43 -15.60
CA CYS A 415 -10.03 -8.27 -14.46
C CYS A 415 -9.92 -7.42 -13.20
N VAL A 416 -10.82 -7.62 -12.23
CA VAL A 416 -10.80 -6.88 -10.96
C VAL A 416 -10.45 -7.84 -9.84
N GLY A 417 -9.43 -7.51 -9.05
CA GLY A 417 -8.93 -8.37 -7.98
C GLY A 417 -7.69 -7.83 -7.31
N THR A 418 -7.38 -8.33 -6.12
CA THR A 418 -6.05 -8.10 -5.55
C THR A 418 -5.02 -8.95 -6.27
N ALA A 419 -3.78 -8.46 -6.38
CA ALA A 419 -2.67 -9.21 -6.97
C ALA A 419 -2.49 -10.60 -6.31
N ASN A 420 -2.58 -10.64 -4.99
CA ASN A 420 -2.40 -11.86 -4.21
C ASN A 420 -3.51 -12.89 -4.50
N ASP A 421 -4.77 -12.48 -4.46
CA ASP A 421 -5.89 -13.39 -4.68
C ASP A 421 -5.91 -13.90 -6.12
N PHE A 422 -5.59 -13.02 -7.09
CA PHE A 422 -5.48 -13.40 -8.51
C PHE A 422 -4.42 -14.47 -8.73
N LEU A 423 -3.19 -14.26 -8.22
CA LEU A 423 -2.08 -15.19 -8.43
C LEU A 423 -2.33 -16.55 -7.75
N LEU A 424 -2.92 -16.55 -6.54
CA LEU A 424 -3.34 -17.78 -5.87
C LEU A 424 -4.41 -18.54 -6.67
N THR A 425 -5.38 -17.81 -7.25
CA THR A 425 -6.43 -18.39 -8.08
C THR A 425 -5.85 -18.98 -9.36
N PHE A 426 -4.96 -18.24 -10.03
CA PHE A 426 -4.26 -18.68 -11.23
C PHE A 426 -3.46 -19.97 -10.98
N GLN A 427 -2.75 -20.06 -9.85
CA GLN A 427 -2.01 -21.27 -9.47
C GLN A 427 -2.95 -22.46 -9.25
N LYS A 428 -4.05 -22.24 -8.52
CA LYS A 428 -5.04 -23.28 -8.24
C LYS A 428 -5.62 -23.85 -9.53
N GLU A 429 -6.07 -22.98 -10.45
CA GLU A 429 -6.64 -23.39 -11.73
C GLU A 429 -5.58 -24.07 -12.62
N THR A 430 -4.34 -23.57 -12.64
CA THR A 430 -3.24 -24.19 -13.40
C THR A 430 -2.99 -25.62 -12.94
N ARG A 431 -2.94 -25.87 -11.62
CA ARG A 431 -2.77 -27.23 -11.06
C ARG A 431 -3.93 -28.15 -11.42
N GLN A 432 -5.16 -27.63 -11.45
CA GLN A 432 -6.34 -28.41 -11.84
C GLN A 432 -6.30 -28.80 -13.32
N THR A 433 -5.91 -27.87 -14.22
CA THR A 433 -5.77 -28.17 -15.65
C THR A 433 -4.67 -29.21 -15.91
N SER A 434 -3.54 -29.13 -15.20
CA SER A 434 -2.47 -30.12 -15.31
C SER A 434 -2.91 -31.51 -14.85
N ALA A 435 -3.70 -31.60 -13.76
CA ALA A 435 -4.19 -32.87 -13.24
C ALA A 435 -5.26 -33.56 -14.12
N ILE A 436 -5.96 -32.81 -14.97
CA ILE A 436 -6.95 -33.34 -15.93
C ILE A 436 -6.26 -33.83 -17.22
N SER A 437 -5.02 -33.36 -17.47
CA SER A 437 -4.25 -33.66 -18.69
C SER A 437 -3.28 -34.85 -18.53
N THR A 438 -3.14 -35.38 -17.32
CA THR A 438 -2.45 -36.64 -16.96
C THR A 438 -3.45 -37.73 -16.67
#